data_AF-A0A7C2X679-F1
#
_entry.id   AF-A0A7C2X679-F1
#
_cell.length_a   1.000
_cell.length_b   1.000
_cell.length_c   1.000
_cell.angle_alpha   90.00
_cell.angle_beta   90.00
_cell.angle_gamma   90.00
#
_symmetry.space_group_name_H-M   'P 1'
#
loop_
_entity.id
_entity.type
_entity.pdbx_description
1 polymer ?
#
loop_
_entity_poly.entity_id
_entity_poly.type
_entity_poly.pdbx_seq_one_letter_code
_entity_poly.pdbx_strand_id
1 'polypeptide(L)'
;MLQILPRSAWAILRSKKCACGLRNQARSDFHAQLEWKLKEVDRQESKSVYLSIGSNIEPQKNLHQAINYLRSYTNVEQISTAWETPPVGGAGPNFLNAVVLIRSNRTLEIIKREVIREIEARLGRIRSTDKYAPRTIDLDILLYDQDIVEQQIWTLAHLAVPLAELLPEFVNPNTGETVSEAATRLARHTSIFPRPDVLVRWISDDR
;
A
#
# COMPACT_ATOMS: atom_id res chain seq x y z
N MET A 1 -19.83 24.21 -6.76
CA MET A 1 -19.03 25.37 -6.31
C MET A 1 -18.92 25.28 -4.80
N LEU A 2 -17.93 24.53 -4.28
CA LEU A 2 -17.70 24.42 -2.84
C LEU A 2 -17.10 25.73 -2.32
N GLN A 3 -17.85 26.45 -1.48
CA GLN A 3 -17.29 27.53 -0.69
C GLN A 3 -16.73 26.96 0.62
N ILE A 4 -15.46 27.26 0.84
CA ILE A 4 -14.69 27.03 2.05
C ILE A 4 -15.32 27.84 3.19
N LEU A 5 -15.73 27.19 4.29
CA LEU A 5 -16.09 27.88 5.51
C LEU A 5 -14.84 28.17 6.36
N PRO A 6 -14.68 29.38 6.91
CA PRO A 6 -13.46 29.81 7.60
C PRO A 6 -13.39 29.35 9.06
N ARG A 7 -12.15 29.14 9.52
CA ARG A 7 -11.73 28.95 10.92
C ARG A 7 -12.19 30.12 11.81
N SER A 8 -13.35 30.03 12.44
CA SER A 8 -13.72 30.97 13.53
C SER A 8 -14.78 30.50 14.53
N ALA A 9 -15.22 29.23 14.53
CA ALA A 9 -16.24 28.77 15.47
C ALA A 9 -15.68 28.30 16.85
N TRP A 10 -14.54 28.87 17.29
CA TRP A 10 -14.01 28.71 18.64
C TRP A 10 -14.16 30.02 19.41
N ALA A 11 -15.37 30.28 19.89
CA ALA A 11 -15.76 31.19 20.98
C ALA A 11 -17.26 31.38 20.77
N ILE A 12 -18.14 30.87 21.62
CA ILE A 12 -18.56 31.57 22.83
C ILE A 12 -19.15 30.51 23.76
N LEU A 13 -18.37 30.16 24.78
CA LEU A 13 -18.90 29.66 26.04
C LEU A 13 -18.51 30.69 27.09
N ARG A 14 -19.48 31.52 27.50
CA ARG A 14 -19.73 31.83 28.91
C ARG A 14 -20.93 32.76 29.07
N SER A 15 -21.74 32.39 30.07
CA SER A 15 -22.59 33.26 30.88
C SER A 15 -23.89 33.78 30.24
N LYS A 16 -24.99 33.09 30.56
CA LYS A 16 -26.04 33.63 31.45
C LYS A 16 -26.98 32.51 31.89
N LYS A 17 -27.08 32.31 33.21
CA LYS A 17 -28.14 31.55 33.88
C LYS A 17 -29.43 32.39 33.83
N CYS A 18 -30.53 31.83 33.34
CA CYS A 18 -31.89 32.14 33.76
C CYS A 18 -32.82 30.96 33.43
N ALA A 19 -33.81 30.76 34.29
CA ALA A 19 -34.58 29.55 34.52
C ALA A 19 -35.62 29.22 33.43
N CYS A 20 -35.80 27.92 33.14
CA CYS A 20 -37.06 27.18 33.27
C CYS A 20 -36.82 25.73 32.82
N GLY A 21 -37.33 24.78 33.59
CA GLY A 21 -37.13 23.35 33.36
C GLY A 21 -37.86 22.89 32.11
N LEU A 22 -37.11 22.65 31.03
CA LEU A 22 -37.44 21.81 29.86
C LEU A 22 -36.23 21.74 28.90
N ARG A 23 -34.99 21.86 29.43
CA ARG A 23 -33.75 21.97 28.62
C ARG A 23 -32.68 20.93 28.91
N ASN A 24 -32.98 19.91 29.69
CA ASN A 24 -31.98 18.90 30.06
C ASN A 24 -31.96 17.67 29.13
N GLN A 25 -33.06 17.32 28.45
CA GLN A 25 -33.06 16.18 27.52
C GLN A 25 -32.46 16.54 26.14
N ALA A 26 -32.90 17.65 25.53
CA ALA A 26 -32.44 18.05 24.21
C ALA A 26 -30.95 18.47 24.15
N ARG A 27 -30.33 18.77 25.30
CA ARG A 27 -28.89 19.08 25.41
C ARG A 27 -28.02 17.84 25.55
N SER A 28 -28.50 16.77 26.20
CA SER A 28 -27.77 15.51 26.26
C SER A 28 -27.77 14.81 24.91
N ASP A 29 -28.89 14.87 24.19
CA ASP A 29 -29.06 14.12 22.94
C ASP A 29 -28.23 14.73 21.80
N PHE A 30 -28.09 16.06 21.75
CA PHE A 30 -27.26 16.75 20.76
C PHE A 30 -25.75 16.59 21.03
N HIS A 31 -25.35 16.55 22.31
CA HIS A 31 -23.96 16.26 22.69
C HIS A 31 -23.60 14.79 22.43
N ALA A 32 -24.51 13.85 22.70
CA ALA A 32 -24.31 12.44 22.36
C ALA A 32 -24.25 12.21 20.84
N GLN A 33 -25.06 12.92 20.05
CA GLN A 33 -25.00 12.88 18.58
C GLN A 33 -23.73 13.53 18.00
N LEU A 34 -23.22 14.61 18.60
CA LEU A 34 -21.94 15.21 18.18
C LEU A 34 -20.75 14.34 18.61
N GLU A 35 -20.77 13.77 19.81
CA GLU A 35 -19.75 12.84 20.27
C GLU A 35 -19.77 11.53 19.47
N TRP A 36 -20.94 11.05 19.04
CA TRP A 36 -21.07 9.93 18.11
C TRP A 36 -20.49 10.31 16.74
N LYS A 37 -20.90 11.44 16.15
CA LYS A 37 -20.29 11.95 14.89
C LYS A 37 -18.79 12.20 14.98
N LEU A 38 -18.23 12.49 16.16
CA LEU A 38 -16.79 12.66 16.38
C LEU A 38 -16.08 11.33 16.66
N LYS A 39 -16.76 10.33 17.22
CA LYS A 39 -16.26 8.96 17.41
C LYS A 39 -16.36 8.10 16.13
N GLU A 40 -17.24 8.46 15.19
CA GLU A 40 -17.32 7.84 13.85
C GLU A 40 -16.15 8.23 12.94
N VAL A 41 -15.47 9.36 13.22
CA VAL A 41 -14.45 9.95 12.33
C VAL A 41 -13.05 9.34 12.53
N ASP A 42 -12.85 8.49 13.54
CA ASP A 42 -11.53 7.91 13.84
C ASP A 42 -11.56 6.40 14.17
N ARG A 43 -12.48 5.66 13.54
CA ARG A 43 -12.22 4.24 13.25
C ARG A 43 -11.84 4.13 11.77
N GLN A 44 -10.66 4.63 11.42
CA GLN A 44 -10.08 4.26 10.13
C GLN A 44 -9.76 2.77 10.17
N GLU A 45 -10.71 1.98 9.68
CA GLU A 45 -10.56 0.55 9.49
C GLU A 45 -9.29 0.29 8.69
N SER A 46 -8.45 -0.61 9.20
CA SER A 46 -7.14 -0.87 8.63
C SER A 46 -7.27 -1.45 7.22
N LYS A 47 -6.76 -0.73 6.23
CA LYS A 47 -6.84 -1.11 4.82
C LYS A 47 -5.76 -2.13 4.46
N SER A 48 -6.11 -3.08 3.60
CA SER A 48 -5.15 -3.94 2.90
C SER A 48 -4.41 -3.10 1.87
N VAL A 49 -3.09 -3.16 1.83
CA VAL A 49 -2.31 -2.51 0.77
C VAL A 49 -1.29 -3.50 0.24
N TYR A 50 -1.33 -3.73 -1.07
CA TYR A 50 -0.41 -4.64 -1.75
C TYR A 50 0.68 -3.80 -2.40
N LEU A 51 1.92 -4.01 -1.98
CA LEU A 51 3.08 -3.30 -2.47
C LEU A 51 3.93 -4.23 -3.32
N SER A 52 4.30 -3.83 -4.53
CA SER A 52 5.44 -4.46 -5.21
C SER A 52 6.73 -3.92 -4.61
N ILE A 53 7.73 -4.79 -4.49
CA ILE A 53 9.11 -4.43 -4.20
C ILE A 53 10.02 -5.02 -5.28
N GLY A 54 10.95 -4.23 -5.81
CA GLY A 54 11.82 -4.65 -6.91
C GLY A 54 13.23 -4.09 -6.79
N SER A 55 14.24 -4.87 -7.12
CA SER A 55 15.65 -4.42 -7.12
C SER A 55 16.49 -5.18 -8.13
N ASN A 56 17.49 -4.52 -8.72
CA ASN A 56 18.52 -5.16 -9.53
C ASN A 56 19.97 -4.74 -9.16
N ILE A 57 20.15 -3.88 -8.15
CA ILE A 57 21.46 -3.61 -7.53
C ILE A 57 21.47 -4.27 -6.15
N GLU A 58 22.42 -5.16 -5.89
CA GLU A 58 22.48 -5.98 -4.65
C GLU A 58 21.08 -6.52 -4.23
N PRO A 59 20.33 -7.16 -5.16
CA PRO A 59 18.87 -7.24 -5.03
C PRO A 59 18.39 -8.02 -3.81
N GLN A 60 19.05 -9.12 -3.45
CA GLN A 60 18.72 -9.89 -2.25
C GLN A 60 18.85 -9.06 -0.97
N LYS A 61 19.98 -8.33 -0.83
CA LYS A 61 20.25 -7.47 0.32
C LYS A 61 19.24 -6.33 0.41
N ASN A 62 18.89 -5.71 -0.72
CA ASN A 62 17.96 -4.58 -0.73
C ASN A 62 16.50 -5.01 -0.51
N LEU A 63 16.07 -6.15 -1.03
CA LEU A 63 14.75 -6.73 -0.70
C LEU A 63 14.65 -7.03 0.81
N HIS A 64 15.68 -7.62 1.42
CA HIS A 64 15.70 -7.88 2.87
C HIS A 64 15.59 -6.60 3.69
N GLN A 65 16.35 -5.57 3.34
CA GLN A 65 16.28 -4.31 4.06
C GLN A 65 14.94 -3.59 3.84
N ALA A 66 14.37 -3.65 2.63
CA ALA A 66 13.06 -3.07 2.35
C ALA A 66 11.97 -3.69 3.23
N ILE A 67 11.96 -5.02 3.39
CA ILE A 67 11.02 -5.73 4.27
C ILE A 67 11.23 -5.32 5.74
N ASN A 68 12.47 -5.24 6.20
CA ASN A 68 12.78 -4.77 7.55
C ASN A 68 12.22 -3.37 7.82
N TYR A 69 12.45 -2.43 6.89
CA TYR A 69 11.90 -1.09 7.02
C TYR A 69 10.38 -1.09 6.95
N LEU A 70 9.75 -1.84 6.04
CA LEU A 70 8.29 -1.97 5.97
C LEU A 70 7.71 -2.44 7.31
N ARG A 71 8.31 -3.46 7.95
CA ARG A 71 7.92 -3.95 9.28
C ARG A 71 8.06 -2.88 10.38
N SER A 72 9.02 -1.95 10.25
CA SER A 72 9.17 -0.83 11.19
C SER A 72 8.15 0.29 11.00
N TYR A 73 7.57 0.43 9.81
CA TYR A 73 6.61 1.50 9.48
C TYR A 73 5.15 1.03 9.51
N THR A 74 4.92 -0.26 9.26
CA THR A 74 3.62 -0.84 8.94
C THR A 74 3.50 -2.26 9.48
N ASN A 75 2.27 -2.79 9.57
CA ASN A 75 2.06 -4.19 9.88
C ASN A 75 2.12 -5.02 8.58
N VAL A 76 3.19 -5.80 8.40
CA VAL A 76 3.37 -6.69 7.24
C VAL A 76 2.71 -8.03 7.54
N GLU A 77 1.67 -8.40 6.80
CA GLU A 77 0.91 -9.65 7.04
C GLU A 77 1.41 -10.82 6.18
N GLN A 78 1.72 -10.57 4.90
CA GLN A 78 2.13 -11.62 3.98
C GLN A 78 3.16 -11.09 2.99
N ILE A 79 4.02 -11.99 2.52
CA ILE A 79 5.06 -11.71 1.53
C ILE A 79 5.07 -12.87 0.53
N SER A 80 5.04 -12.56 -0.77
CA SER A 80 5.17 -13.57 -1.81
C SER A 80 6.59 -14.14 -1.85
N THR A 81 6.77 -15.21 -2.61
CA THR A 81 8.08 -15.62 -3.11
C THR A 81 8.72 -14.46 -3.89
N ALA A 82 10.05 -14.37 -3.87
CA ALA A 82 10.75 -13.48 -4.81
C ALA A 82 10.79 -14.13 -6.20
N TRP A 83 10.70 -13.32 -7.23
CA TRP A 83 10.73 -13.76 -8.62
C TRP A 83 11.78 -13.00 -9.40
N GLU A 84 12.61 -13.73 -10.14
CA GLU A 84 13.65 -13.17 -10.98
C GLU A 84 13.13 -12.92 -12.40
N THR A 85 13.32 -11.71 -12.92
CA THR A 85 12.97 -11.34 -14.30
C THR A 85 14.05 -10.51 -14.96
N PRO A 86 14.24 -10.61 -16.29
CA PRO A 86 15.05 -9.66 -17.04
C PRO A 86 14.58 -8.21 -16.85
N PRO A 87 15.48 -7.21 -16.99
CA PRO A 87 15.09 -5.81 -16.95
C PRO A 87 14.19 -5.46 -18.14
N VAL A 88 13.13 -4.69 -17.87
CA VAL A 88 12.31 -4.10 -18.94
C VAL A 88 13.19 -3.16 -19.74
N GLY A 89 13.22 -3.31 -21.08
CA GLY A 89 14.11 -2.53 -21.96
C GLY A 89 15.43 -3.21 -22.32
N GLY A 90 15.74 -4.37 -21.73
CA GLY A 90 16.74 -5.32 -22.23
C GLY A 90 18.20 -5.05 -21.85
N ALA A 91 18.51 -3.99 -21.11
CA ALA A 91 19.86 -3.71 -20.63
C ALA A 91 19.94 -3.77 -19.11
N GLY A 92 21.00 -4.40 -18.58
CA GLY A 92 21.30 -4.46 -17.14
C GLY A 92 21.10 -5.83 -16.47
N PRO A 93 21.37 -5.94 -15.17
CA PRO A 93 21.14 -7.16 -14.40
C PRO A 93 19.65 -7.45 -14.21
N ASN A 94 19.33 -8.72 -13.97
CA ASN A 94 17.98 -9.16 -13.65
C ASN A 94 17.48 -8.50 -12.36
N PHE A 95 16.17 -8.30 -12.30
CA PHE A 95 15.47 -7.86 -11.11
C PHE A 95 15.04 -9.05 -10.27
N LEU A 96 15.08 -8.90 -8.95
CA LEU A 96 14.25 -9.67 -8.02
C LEU A 96 13.04 -8.82 -7.65
N ASN A 97 11.85 -9.40 -7.79
CA ASN A 97 10.56 -8.76 -7.51
C ASN A 97 9.74 -9.60 -6.53
N ALA A 98 8.98 -8.96 -5.64
CA ALA A 98 8.04 -9.63 -4.75
C ALA A 98 6.85 -8.71 -4.47
N VAL A 99 5.78 -9.26 -3.88
CA VAL A 99 4.65 -8.50 -3.38
C VAL A 99 4.53 -8.68 -1.87
N VAL A 100 4.23 -7.58 -1.18
CA VAL A 100 4.04 -7.53 0.27
C VAL A 100 2.64 -7.02 0.56
N LEU A 101 1.87 -7.77 1.34
CA LEU A 101 0.61 -7.30 1.93
C LEU A 101 0.90 -6.62 3.27
N ILE A 102 0.50 -5.36 3.37
CA ILE A 102 0.54 -4.60 4.62
C ILE A 102 -0.86 -4.17 5.06
N ARG A 103 -1.01 -3.95 6.36
CA ARG A 103 -2.16 -3.28 6.98
C ARG A 103 -1.79 -1.85 7.37
N SER A 104 -2.64 -0.92 6.97
CA SER A 104 -2.43 0.50 7.27
C SER A 104 -3.75 1.25 7.42
N ASN A 105 -3.86 2.09 8.44
CA ASN A 105 -4.92 3.09 8.58
C ASN A 105 -4.58 4.41 7.84
N ARG A 106 -3.40 4.50 7.23
CA ARG A 106 -2.95 5.69 6.51
C ARG A 106 -3.57 5.74 5.12
N THR A 107 -3.78 6.96 4.62
CA THR A 107 -4.19 7.18 3.24
C THR A 107 -3.10 6.77 2.26
N LEU A 108 -3.49 6.44 1.03
CA LEU A 108 -2.57 6.11 -0.07
C LEU A 108 -1.46 7.15 -0.23
N GLU A 109 -1.78 8.44 -0.16
CA GLU A 109 -0.80 9.53 -0.31
C GLU A 109 0.22 9.56 0.84
N ILE A 110 -0.23 9.26 2.07
CA ILE A 110 0.67 9.18 3.23
C ILE A 110 1.58 7.96 3.09
N ILE A 111 1.07 6.80 2.64
CA ILE A 111 1.90 5.60 2.41
C ILE A 111 2.97 5.90 1.35
N LYS A 112 2.59 6.52 0.24
CA LYS A 112 3.55 6.92 -0.80
C LYS A 112 4.62 7.85 -0.25
N ARG A 113 4.23 8.91 0.46
CA ARG A 113 5.16 9.96 0.89
C ARG A 113 6.03 9.56 2.07
N GLU A 114 5.47 8.90 3.08
CA GLU A 114 6.14 8.70 4.38
C GLU A 114 6.66 7.27 4.58
N VAL A 115 6.22 6.31 3.77
CA VAL A 115 6.71 4.93 3.85
C VAL A 115 7.57 4.62 2.64
N ILE A 116 6.98 4.64 1.43
CA ILE A 116 7.66 4.26 0.19
C ILE A 116 8.87 5.14 -0.09
N ARG A 117 8.67 6.48 -0.18
CA ARG A 117 9.78 7.40 -0.50
C ARG A 117 10.89 7.39 0.55
N GLU A 118 10.55 7.19 1.82
CA GLU A 118 11.53 7.10 2.91
C GLU A 118 12.38 5.83 2.81
N ILE A 119 11.76 4.68 2.52
CA ILE A 119 12.47 3.42 2.32
C ILE A 119 13.41 3.51 1.11
N GLU A 120 12.91 4.03 0.00
CA GLU A 120 13.71 4.25 -1.21
C GLU A 120 14.92 5.15 -0.96
N ALA A 121 14.72 6.27 -0.26
CA ALA A 121 15.79 7.19 0.07
C ALA A 121 16.84 6.54 0.96
N ARG A 122 16.42 5.80 2.00
CA ARG A 122 17.32 5.07 2.91
C ARG A 122 18.12 3.98 2.21
N LEU A 123 17.54 3.35 1.20
CA LEU A 123 18.20 2.35 0.36
C LEU A 123 18.93 2.95 -0.84
N GLY A 124 19.10 4.27 -0.88
CA GLY A 124 19.95 4.94 -1.87
C GLY A 124 19.37 4.97 -3.27
N ARG A 125 18.03 4.92 -3.43
CA ARG A 125 17.39 5.10 -4.74
C ARG A 125 17.73 6.49 -5.30
N ILE A 126 18.44 6.52 -6.41
CA ILE A 126 18.73 7.75 -7.15
C ILE A 126 17.68 7.91 -8.25
N ARG A 127 16.95 9.03 -8.25
CA ARG A 127 15.98 9.33 -9.31
C ARG A 127 16.71 9.88 -10.54
N SER A 128 16.66 9.11 -11.63
CA SER A 128 17.20 9.49 -12.94
C SER A 128 16.08 9.79 -13.93
N THR A 129 16.36 10.57 -14.97
CA THR A 129 15.47 10.73 -16.12
C THR A 129 15.39 9.48 -16.99
N ASP A 130 16.38 8.59 -16.87
CA ASP A 130 16.35 7.28 -17.50
C ASP A 130 15.47 6.31 -16.70
N LYS A 131 14.31 5.98 -17.28
CA LYS A 131 13.35 5.03 -16.70
C LYS A 131 13.92 3.62 -16.53
N TYR A 132 14.92 3.23 -17.32
CA TYR A 132 15.52 1.89 -17.31
C TYR A 132 16.81 1.81 -16.49
N ALA A 133 17.20 2.90 -15.81
CA ALA A 133 18.37 2.90 -14.95
C ALA A 133 18.23 1.84 -13.84
N PRO A 134 19.32 1.11 -13.51
CA PRO A 134 19.36 0.18 -12.38
C PRO A 134 18.94 0.85 -11.07
N ARG A 135 18.27 0.08 -10.19
CA ARG A 135 17.68 0.57 -8.94
C ARG A 135 18.11 -0.31 -7.77
N THR A 136 18.48 0.35 -6.68
CA THR A 136 18.71 -0.31 -5.39
C THR A 136 17.41 -0.85 -4.82
N ILE A 137 16.32 -0.10 -4.91
CA ILE A 137 14.97 -0.57 -4.60
C ILE A 137 13.93 0.28 -5.33
N ASP A 138 12.79 -0.32 -5.65
CA ASP A 138 11.57 0.29 -6.18
C ASP A 138 10.41 -0.25 -5.35
N LEU A 139 9.53 0.62 -4.86
CA LEU A 139 8.31 0.21 -4.16
C LEU A 139 7.11 0.93 -4.79
N ASP A 140 6.13 0.17 -5.28
CA ASP A 140 4.91 0.72 -5.85
C ASP A 140 3.66 0.11 -5.19
N ILE A 141 2.60 0.91 -5.09
CA ILE A 141 1.30 0.43 -4.60
C ILE A 141 0.56 -0.20 -5.77
N LEU A 142 0.25 -1.48 -5.64
CA LEU A 142 -0.54 -2.23 -6.63
C LEU A 142 -2.03 -2.04 -6.40
N LEU A 143 -2.47 -2.34 -5.17
CA LEU A 143 -3.85 -2.27 -4.73
C LEU A 143 -3.94 -1.56 -3.38
N TYR A 144 -4.97 -0.75 -3.21
CA TYR A 144 -5.35 -0.14 -1.93
C TYR A 144 -6.79 -0.55 -1.62
N ASP A 145 -6.95 -1.50 -0.71
CA ASP A 145 -8.20 -2.21 -0.47
C ASP A 145 -8.71 -2.89 -1.76
N GLN A 146 -9.86 -2.45 -2.29
CA GLN A 146 -10.41 -2.93 -3.56
C GLN A 146 -10.03 -2.04 -4.76
N ASP A 147 -9.33 -0.93 -4.52
CA ASP A 147 -8.96 0.02 -5.56
C ASP A 147 -7.68 -0.41 -6.28
N ILE A 148 -7.75 -0.46 -7.61
CA ILE A 148 -6.59 -0.73 -8.47
C ILE A 148 -5.78 0.56 -8.63
N VAL A 149 -4.57 0.57 -8.07
CA VAL A 149 -3.65 1.70 -8.17
C VAL A 149 -2.70 1.54 -9.35
N GLU A 150 -2.23 0.31 -9.60
CA GLU A 150 -1.37 -0.04 -10.74
C GLU A 150 -2.12 -0.93 -11.74
N GLN A 151 -2.40 -0.40 -12.93
CA GLN A 151 -3.10 -1.14 -13.99
C GLN A 151 -2.19 -2.17 -14.67
N GLN A 152 -0.87 -2.00 -14.56
CA GLN A 152 0.11 -2.89 -15.16
C GLN A 152 0.17 -4.28 -14.51
N ILE A 153 -0.55 -4.52 -13.40
CA ILE A 153 -0.79 -5.87 -12.85
C ILE A 153 -1.26 -6.83 -13.94
N TRP A 154 -2.05 -6.35 -14.91
CA TRP A 154 -2.63 -7.18 -15.98
C TRP A 154 -1.72 -7.36 -17.20
N THR A 155 -0.58 -6.65 -17.25
CA THR A 155 0.32 -6.61 -18.42
C THR A 155 1.79 -6.91 -18.10
N LEU A 156 2.22 -6.85 -16.84
CA LEU A 156 3.60 -7.11 -16.41
C LEU A 156 3.70 -8.33 -15.50
N ALA A 157 4.44 -9.35 -15.96
CA ALA A 157 4.58 -10.62 -15.23
C ALA A 157 5.18 -10.44 -13.83
N HIS A 158 6.15 -9.54 -13.66
CA HIS A 158 6.81 -9.29 -12.37
C HIS A 158 5.90 -8.63 -11.34
N LEU A 159 4.71 -8.15 -11.72
CA LEU A 159 3.66 -7.68 -10.81
C LEU A 159 2.60 -8.76 -10.61
N ALA A 160 2.11 -9.34 -11.72
CA ALA A 160 1.00 -10.31 -11.71
C ALA A 160 1.35 -11.61 -10.96
N VAL A 161 2.50 -12.20 -11.27
CA VAL A 161 2.89 -13.51 -10.74
C VAL A 161 3.07 -13.50 -9.22
N PRO A 162 3.84 -12.59 -8.61
CA PRO A 162 3.92 -12.52 -7.15
C PRO A 162 2.60 -12.09 -6.50
N LEU A 163 1.79 -11.23 -7.13
CA LEU A 163 0.48 -10.86 -6.57
C LEU A 163 -0.49 -12.05 -6.56
N ALA A 164 -0.45 -12.92 -7.57
CA ALA A 164 -1.29 -14.11 -7.66
C ALA A 164 -1.05 -15.09 -6.50
N GLU A 165 0.14 -15.09 -5.87
CA GLU A 165 0.40 -15.90 -4.69
C GLU A 165 -0.39 -15.44 -3.45
N LEU A 166 -0.67 -14.13 -3.35
CA LEU A 166 -1.34 -13.55 -2.18
C LEU A 166 -2.83 -13.28 -2.43
N LEU A 167 -3.20 -12.95 -3.66
CA LEU A 167 -4.56 -12.54 -4.01
C LEU A 167 -4.97 -13.04 -5.42
N PRO A 168 -5.07 -14.37 -5.63
CA PRO A 168 -5.31 -14.97 -6.94
C PRO A 168 -6.67 -14.60 -7.55
N GLU A 169 -7.70 -14.49 -6.71
CA GLU A 169 -9.10 -14.32 -7.12
C GLU A 169 -9.50 -12.86 -7.37
N PHE A 170 -8.59 -11.89 -7.22
CA PHE A 170 -8.92 -10.50 -7.49
C PHE A 170 -9.18 -10.29 -8.98
N VAL A 171 -10.30 -9.63 -9.31
CA VAL A 171 -10.82 -9.55 -10.68
C VAL A 171 -10.56 -8.16 -11.26
N ASN A 172 -10.10 -8.12 -12.50
CA ASN A 172 -10.11 -6.89 -13.28
C ASN A 172 -11.56 -6.50 -13.61
N PRO A 173 -12.07 -5.36 -13.11
CA PRO A 173 -13.47 -4.99 -13.32
C PRO A 173 -13.81 -4.70 -14.79
N ASN A 174 -12.80 -4.44 -15.64
CA ASN A 174 -13.00 -4.11 -17.05
C ASN A 174 -13.00 -5.35 -17.96
N THR A 175 -12.27 -6.41 -17.58
CA THR A 175 -12.07 -7.60 -18.44
C THR A 175 -12.64 -8.87 -17.84
N GLY A 176 -12.91 -8.92 -16.54
CA GLY A 176 -13.30 -10.12 -15.82
C GLY A 176 -12.15 -11.10 -15.56
N GLU A 177 -10.93 -10.80 -16.02
CA GLU A 177 -9.74 -11.64 -15.81
C GLU A 177 -9.31 -11.59 -14.33
N THR A 178 -8.99 -12.72 -13.73
CA THR A 178 -8.42 -12.82 -12.38
C THR A 178 -6.91 -12.65 -12.37
N VAL A 179 -6.32 -12.20 -11.26
CA VAL A 179 -4.86 -12.04 -11.14
C VAL A 179 -4.14 -13.37 -11.45
N SER A 180 -4.70 -14.51 -11.04
CA SER A 180 -4.18 -15.85 -11.35
C SER A 180 -4.17 -16.16 -12.86
N GLU A 181 -5.24 -15.81 -13.58
CA GLU A 181 -5.32 -15.97 -15.04
C GLU A 181 -4.28 -15.07 -15.75
N ALA A 182 -4.18 -13.82 -15.32
CA ALA A 182 -3.21 -12.87 -15.87
C ALA A 182 -1.76 -13.35 -15.62
N ALA A 183 -1.45 -13.81 -14.41
CA ALA A 183 -0.15 -14.38 -14.07
C ALA A 183 0.19 -15.58 -14.97
N THR A 184 -0.75 -16.52 -15.15
CA THR A 184 -0.58 -17.68 -16.02
C THR A 184 -0.32 -17.28 -17.47
N ARG A 185 -1.09 -16.33 -18.00
CA ARG A 185 -0.95 -15.82 -19.37
C ARG A 185 0.40 -15.13 -19.59
N LEU A 186 0.81 -14.28 -18.64
CA LEU A 186 2.03 -13.49 -18.73
C LEU A 186 3.29 -14.34 -18.55
N ALA A 187 3.27 -15.32 -17.65
CA ALA A 187 4.38 -16.23 -17.41
C ALA A 187 4.73 -17.12 -18.62
N ARG A 188 3.78 -17.37 -19.53
CA ARG A 188 4.03 -18.11 -20.79
C ARG A 188 4.91 -17.34 -21.78
N HIS A 189 4.96 -16.01 -21.66
CA HIS A 189 5.62 -15.13 -22.64
C HIS A 189 6.75 -14.31 -22.03
N THR A 190 7.00 -14.45 -20.73
CA THR A 190 8.02 -13.72 -19.99
C THR A 190 8.93 -14.70 -19.29
N SER A 191 10.25 -14.53 -19.42
CA SER A 191 11.20 -15.27 -18.59
C SER A 191 11.08 -14.79 -17.14
N ILE A 192 10.40 -15.57 -16.32
CA ILE A 192 10.18 -15.31 -14.89
C ILE A 192 10.42 -16.58 -14.10
N PHE A 193 11.29 -16.52 -13.09
CA PHE A 193 11.74 -17.69 -12.35
C PHE A 193 11.57 -17.48 -10.84
N PRO A 194 11.00 -18.46 -10.09
CA PRO A 194 10.83 -18.31 -8.66
C PRO A 194 12.19 -18.42 -7.95
N ARG A 195 12.37 -17.59 -6.93
CA ARG A 195 13.55 -17.49 -6.07
C ARG A 195 13.17 -17.65 -4.59
N PRO A 196 12.70 -18.84 -4.18
CA PRO A 196 12.26 -19.11 -2.81
C PRO A 196 13.39 -18.95 -1.79
N ASP A 197 14.65 -19.09 -2.22
CA ASP A 197 15.85 -18.91 -1.40
C ASP A 197 16.03 -17.47 -0.88
N VAL A 198 15.45 -16.48 -1.57
CA VAL A 198 15.66 -15.07 -1.26
C VAL A 198 14.89 -14.66 -0.01
N LEU A 199 13.58 -14.90 0.07
CA LEU A 199 12.73 -14.37 1.15
C LEU A 199 12.28 -15.42 2.18
N VAL A 200 12.85 -16.63 2.15
CA VAL A 200 12.46 -17.77 2.99
C VAL A 200 12.31 -17.44 4.49
N ARG A 201 13.20 -16.62 5.05
CA ARG A 201 13.19 -16.23 6.47
C ARG A 201 11.98 -15.39 6.86
N TRP A 202 11.35 -14.72 5.90
CA TRP A 202 10.23 -13.81 6.12
C TRP A 202 8.87 -14.48 5.92
N ILE A 203 8.85 -15.60 5.18
CA ILE A 203 7.65 -16.39 4.86
C ILE A 203 7.36 -17.43 5.96
N SER A 204 8.34 -17.72 6.83
CA SER A 204 8.27 -18.79 7.85
C SER A 204 8.02 -18.31 9.28
N ASP A 205 8.10 -17.01 9.57
CA ASP A 205 7.90 -16.47 10.93
C ASP A 205 6.41 -16.41 11.38
N ASP A 206 5.44 -16.65 10.48
CA ASP A 206 4.00 -16.55 10.76
C ASP A 206 3.23 -17.88 10.54
N ARG A 207 3.89 -19.04 10.69
CA ARG A 207 3.22 -20.36 10.70
C ARG A 207 3.42 -21.10 12.01
#